data_AF-A0A931Q8H5-F1
#
_entry.id   AF-A0A931Q8H5-F1
#
_cell.length_a   1.000
_cell.length_b   1.000
_cell.length_c   1.000
_cell.angle_alpha   90.00
_cell.angle_beta   90.00
_cell.angle_gamma   90.00
#
_symmetry.space_group_name_H-M   'P 1'
#
loop_
_entity.id
_entity.type
_entity.pdbx_description
1 polymer ?
#
loop_
_entity_poly.entity_id
_entity_poly.type
_entity_poly.pdbx_seq_one_letter_code
_entity_poly.pdbx_strand_id
1 'polypeptide(L)'
;MSEITFIGQTNFRNKKTKFGIKSDDRRRHLYLIGKTGSGKTTMMENMVIEDILAGRGVGLVDPHGDFAEKILNFIPEERIDDVIYFNPADMNYPIGFNPLERVGDEYRHIIASGLMGVFKKIWPDVWS
;
A
#
# COMPACT_ATOMS: atom_id res chain seq x y z
N MET A 1 11.25 -17.07 18.46
CA MET A 1 10.61 -17.49 17.20
C MET A 1 10.75 -16.34 16.22
N SER A 2 11.18 -16.58 14.98
CA SER A 2 11.16 -15.52 13.97
C SER A 2 9.71 -15.12 13.73
N GLU A 3 9.42 -13.83 13.84
CA GLU A 3 8.11 -13.28 13.51
C GLU A 3 7.77 -13.60 12.04
N ILE A 4 6.52 -14.02 11.81
CA ILE A 4 6.00 -14.33 10.48
C ILE A 4 4.77 -13.47 10.22
N THR A 5 4.64 -12.94 9.01
CA THR A 5 3.36 -12.45 8.49
C THR A 5 2.53 -13.66 8.10
N PHE A 6 1.40 -13.87 8.77
CA PHE A 6 0.56 -15.05 8.60
C PHE A 6 -0.12 -15.04 7.24
N ILE A 7 -0.04 -16.19 6.53
CA ILE A 7 -0.75 -16.41 5.26
C ILE A 7 -1.82 -17.48 5.43
N GLY A 8 -1.51 -18.51 6.21
CA GLY A 8 -2.42 -19.63 6.37
C GLY A 8 -1.84 -20.71 7.27
N GLN A 9 -2.43 -21.90 7.19
CA GLN A 9 -2.05 -23.01 8.04
C GLN A 9 -1.83 -24.27 7.21
N THR A 10 -0.72 -24.96 7.42
CA THR A 10 -0.47 -26.26 6.80
C THR A 10 -1.12 -27.38 7.62
N ASN A 11 -1.37 -28.53 6.98
CA ASN A 11 -1.99 -29.70 7.59
C ASN A 11 -1.13 -30.97 7.48
N PHE A 12 0.19 -30.81 7.32
CA PHE A 12 1.10 -31.92 7.08
C PHE A 12 1.04 -32.97 8.21
N ARG A 13 0.69 -34.22 7.86
CA ARG A 13 0.54 -35.34 8.82
C ARG A 13 -0.37 -35.02 10.01
N ASN A 14 -1.52 -34.37 9.75
CA ASN A 14 -2.47 -33.93 10.77
C ASN A 14 -1.91 -32.93 11.79
N LYS A 15 -0.72 -32.35 11.56
CA LYS A 15 -0.20 -31.24 12.35
C LYS A 15 -0.59 -29.93 11.70
N LYS A 16 -1.30 -29.11 12.47
CA LYS A 16 -1.71 -27.76 12.10
C LYS A 16 -0.60 -26.78 12.50
N THR A 17 0.11 -26.25 11.50
CA THR A 17 1.23 -25.31 11.73
C THR A 17 0.96 -24.01 10.99
N LYS A 18 1.13 -22.87 11.67
CA LYS A 18 1.05 -21.55 11.03
C LYS A 18 2.12 -21.43 9.95
N PHE A 19 1.73 -20.88 8.80
CA PHE A 19 2.56 -20.65 7.64
C PHE A 19 2.45 -19.20 7.21
N GLY A 20 3.58 -18.65 6.76
CA GLY A 20 3.70 -17.23 6.49
C GLY A 20 5.07 -16.87 5.93
N ILE A 21 5.27 -15.58 5.71
CA ILE A 21 6.55 -15.01 5.26
C ILE A 21 7.30 -14.50 6.48
N LYS A 22 8.57 -14.86 6.64
CA LYS A 22 9.40 -14.31 7.72
C LYS A 22 9.66 -12.83 7.47
N SER A 23 9.79 -12.04 8.54
CA SER A 23 10.07 -10.60 8.43
C SER A 23 11.33 -10.30 7.60
N ASP A 24 12.37 -11.13 7.65
CA ASP A 24 13.57 -10.98 6.80
C ASP A 24 13.30 -11.20 5.31
N ASP A 25 12.52 -12.22 4.98
CA ASP A 25 12.18 -12.54 3.60
C ASP A 25 11.25 -11.47 3.00
N ARG A 26 10.31 -10.96 3.80
CA ARG A 26 9.35 -9.94 3.37
C ARG A 26 10.02 -8.62 2.96
N ARG A 27 11.20 -8.29 3.51
CA ARG A 27 11.99 -7.12 3.11
C ARG A 27 12.50 -7.19 1.67
N ARG A 28 12.52 -8.37 1.05
CA ARG A 28 12.97 -8.59 -0.34
C ARG A 28 11.83 -8.44 -1.37
N HIS A 29 10.72 -7.81 -0.97
CA HIS A 29 9.50 -7.63 -1.75
C HIS A 29 8.72 -8.94 -2.00
N LEU A 30 7.44 -8.80 -2.34
CA LEU A 30 6.53 -9.90 -2.66
C LEU A 30 5.91 -9.65 -4.02
N TYR A 31 5.91 -10.68 -4.87
CA TYR A 31 5.17 -10.68 -6.14
C TYR A 31 4.04 -11.71 -6.07
N LEU A 32 2.80 -11.24 -6.14
CA LEU A 32 1.60 -12.06 -5.97
C LEU A 32 0.85 -12.22 -7.29
N ILE A 33 0.80 -13.45 -7.83
CA ILE A 33 0.19 -13.78 -9.12
C ILE A 33 -0.99 -14.72 -8.93
N GLY A 34 -2.05 -14.54 -9.73
CA GLY A 34 -3.22 -15.41 -9.74
C GLY A 34 -4.36 -14.80 -10.53
N LYS A 35 -5.30 -15.63 -11.00
CA LYS A 35 -6.51 -15.17 -11.70
C LYS A 35 -7.47 -14.41 -10.77
N THR A 36 -8.43 -13.68 -11.33
CA THR A 36 -9.51 -13.07 -10.53
C THR A 36 -10.23 -14.15 -9.70
N GLY A 37 -10.58 -13.81 -8.46
CA GLY A 37 -11.20 -14.75 -7.52
C GLY A 37 -10.23 -15.74 -6.87
N SER A 38 -8.92 -15.69 -7.13
CA SER A 38 -7.94 -16.58 -6.49
C SER A 38 -7.55 -16.19 -5.06
N GLY A 39 -8.19 -15.16 -4.48
CA GLY A 39 -7.93 -14.71 -3.11
C GLY A 39 -6.73 -13.75 -2.94
N LYS A 40 -6.20 -13.16 -4.01
CA LYS A 40 -5.06 -12.22 -3.92
C LYS A 40 -5.35 -11.01 -3.04
N THR A 41 -6.46 -10.33 -3.29
CA THR A 41 -6.88 -9.15 -2.51
C THR A 41 -7.07 -9.53 -1.05
N THR A 42 -7.75 -10.66 -0.78
CA THR A 42 -7.93 -11.16 0.59
C THR A 42 -6.60 -11.48 1.29
N MET A 43 -5.62 -12.03 0.58
CA MET A 43 -4.28 -12.24 1.13
C MET A 43 -3.61 -10.91 1.48
N MET A 44 -3.64 -9.93 0.57
CA MET A 44 -3.07 -8.59 0.82
C MET A 44 -3.76 -7.85 1.96
N GLU A 45 -5.09 -7.93 2.04
CA GLU A 45 -5.90 -7.38 3.14
C GLU A 45 -5.44 -7.93 4.49
N ASN A 46 -5.35 -9.25 4.63
CA ASN A 46 -4.92 -9.86 5.88
C ASN A 46 -3.51 -9.45 6.28
N MET A 47 -2.59 -9.33 5.31
CA MET A 47 -1.22 -8.86 5.58
C MET A 47 -1.20 -7.41 6.06
N VAL A 48 -1.97 -6.52 5.43
CA VAL A 48 -2.07 -5.11 5.80
C VAL A 48 -2.70 -4.94 7.18
N ILE A 49 -3.80 -5.67 7.45
CA ILE A 49 -4.48 -5.64 8.75
C ILE A 49 -3.54 -6.14 9.84
N GLU A 50 -2.79 -7.22 9.60
CA GLU A 50 -1.80 -7.72 10.56
C GLU A 50 -0.74 -6.67 10.89
N ASP A 51 -0.24 -5.92 9.89
CA ASP A 51 0.72 -4.85 10.14
C ASP A 51 0.13 -3.69 10.93
N ILE A 52 -1.09 -3.28 10.59
CA ILE A 52 -1.82 -2.23 11.31
C ILE A 52 -1.97 -2.63 12.78
N LEU A 53 -2.47 -3.83 13.05
CA LEU A 53 -2.65 -4.34 14.41
C LEU A 53 -1.32 -4.57 15.15
N ALA A 54 -0.23 -4.84 14.43
CA ALA A 54 1.11 -4.97 15.00
C ALA A 54 1.81 -3.61 15.23
N GLY A 55 1.13 -2.48 15.00
CA GLY A 55 1.72 -1.15 15.19
C GLY A 55 2.71 -0.75 14.09
N ARG A 56 2.73 -1.44 12.95
CA ARG A 56 3.61 -1.13 11.82
C ARG A 56 2.94 -0.13 10.86
N GLY A 57 3.76 0.71 10.24
CA GLY A 57 3.31 1.64 9.20
C GLY A 57 3.03 0.92 7.88
N VAL A 58 1.99 1.35 7.17
CA VAL A 58 1.57 0.79 5.88
C VAL A 58 1.32 1.91 4.88
N GLY A 59 1.80 1.72 3.65
CA GLY A 59 1.39 2.52 2.49
C GLY A 59 0.57 1.65 1.54
N LEU A 60 -0.65 2.10 1.21
CA LEU A 60 -1.55 1.43 0.29
C LEU A 60 -1.85 2.35 -0.89
N VAL A 61 -1.68 1.82 -2.10
CA VAL A 61 -2.06 2.50 -3.35
C VAL A 61 -3.05 1.60 -4.06
N ASP A 62 -4.27 2.09 -4.21
CA ASP A 62 -5.38 1.36 -4.80
C ASP A 62 -6.07 2.24 -5.87
N PRO A 63 -5.94 1.90 -7.16
CA PRO A 63 -6.60 2.64 -8.24
C PRO A 63 -8.13 2.54 -8.23
N HIS A 64 -8.70 1.53 -7.57
CA HIS A 64 -10.15 1.28 -7.54
C HIS A 64 -10.83 1.83 -6.29
N GLY A 65 -10.10 1.94 -5.19
CA GLY A 65 -10.53 2.53 -3.92
C GLY A 65 -11.22 1.55 -2.97
N ASP A 66 -11.77 0.45 -3.47
CA ASP A 66 -12.51 -0.54 -2.68
C ASP A 66 -11.63 -1.23 -1.62
N PHE A 67 -10.36 -1.49 -1.94
CA PHE A 67 -9.42 -2.05 -0.99
C PHE A 67 -9.02 -1.02 0.08
N ALA A 68 -8.76 0.23 -0.33
CA ALA A 68 -8.42 1.30 0.61
C ALA A 68 -9.55 1.58 1.61
N GLU A 69 -10.78 1.75 1.13
CA GLU A 69 -11.96 1.99 1.96
C GLU A 69 -12.21 0.83 2.94
N LYS A 70 -12.01 -0.40 2.48
CA LYS A 70 -12.15 -1.57 3.34
C LYS A 70 -11.14 -1.56 4.49
N ILE A 71 -9.88 -1.23 4.23
CA ILE A 71 -8.82 -1.18 5.24
C ILE A 71 -9.09 -0.13 6.32
N LEU A 72 -9.73 1.00 5.98
CA LEU A 72 -10.10 2.02 6.98
C LEU A 72 -10.94 1.46 8.13
N ASN A 73 -11.78 0.45 7.88
CA ASN A 73 -12.61 -0.19 8.91
C ASN A 73 -11.80 -1.06 9.90
N PHE A 74 -10.51 -1.30 9.64
CA PHE A 74 -9.62 -2.08 10.50
C PHE A 74 -8.58 -1.23 11.22
N ILE A 75 -8.64 0.10 11.07
CA ILE A 75 -7.79 1.02 11.81
C ILE A 75 -8.26 1.03 13.28
N PRO A 76 -7.37 0.72 14.24
CA PRO A 76 -7.73 0.77 15.65
C PRO A 76 -7.86 2.23 16.11
N GLU A 77 -8.72 2.48 17.10
CA GLU A 77 -9.08 3.84 17.53
C GLU A 77 -7.86 4.68 17.93
N GLU A 78 -6.89 4.07 18.59
CA GLU A 78 -5.65 4.72 19.03
C GLU A 78 -4.75 5.20 17.88
N ARG A 79 -5.03 4.80 16.64
CA ARG A 79 -4.27 5.18 15.45
C ARG A 79 -5.04 6.07 14.47
N ILE A 80 -6.28 6.46 14.77
CA ILE A 80 -7.07 7.30 13.84
C ILE A 80 -6.30 8.57 13.44
N ASP A 81 -5.60 9.19 14.38
CA ASP A 81 -4.82 10.42 14.16
C ASP A 81 -3.57 10.22 13.28
N ASP A 82 -3.13 8.98 13.05
CA ASP A 82 -1.99 8.65 12.18
C ASP A 82 -2.37 8.32 10.73
N VAL A 83 -3.67 8.28 10.43
CA VAL A 83 -4.19 7.86 9.12
C VAL A 83 -4.39 9.04 8.17
N ILE A 84 -3.83 8.90 6.96
CA ILE A 84 -4.07 9.81 5.84
C ILE A 84 -4.81 9.04 4.74
N TYR A 85 -6.08 9.36 4.54
CA TYR A 85 -6.84 8.87 3.39
C TYR A 85 -6.81 9.90 2.26
N PHE A 86 -6.00 9.63 1.23
CA PHE A 86 -5.84 10.52 0.09
C PHE A 86 -6.64 10.03 -1.12
N ASN A 87 -7.76 10.69 -1.39
CA ASN A 87 -8.56 10.47 -2.59
C ASN A 87 -8.58 11.74 -3.46
N PRO A 88 -7.87 11.78 -4.61
CA PRO A 88 -7.86 12.93 -5.50
C PRO A 88 -9.23 13.32 -6.08
N ALA A 89 -10.21 12.40 -6.05
CA ALA A 89 -11.57 12.66 -6.53
C ALA A 89 -12.51 13.17 -5.43
N ASP A 90 -12.08 13.20 -4.17
CA ASP A 90 -12.89 13.73 -3.06
C ASP A 90 -12.86 15.27 -3.07
N MET A 91 -14.01 15.86 -3.41
CA MET A 91 -14.21 17.31 -3.42
C MET A 91 -14.73 17.86 -2.09
N ASN A 92 -15.23 17.02 -1.19
CA ASN A 92 -15.76 17.45 0.10
C ASN A 92 -14.63 17.60 1.13
N TYR A 93 -13.67 16.69 1.12
CA TYR A 93 -12.52 16.67 2.03
C TYR A 93 -11.18 16.53 1.28
N PRO A 94 -10.83 17.47 0.38
CA PRO A 94 -9.62 17.35 -0.42
C PRO A 94 -8.37 17.53 0.44
N ILE A 95 -7.38 16.65 0.25
CA ILE A 95 -6.03 16.82 0.81
C ILE A 95 -5.13 17.44 -0.25
N GLY A 96 -4.53 18.58 0.07
CA GLY A 96 -3.55 19.23 -0.79
C GLY A 96 -2.27 18.42 -0.89
N PHE A 97 -1.78 18.18 -2.11
CA PHE A 97 -0.50 17.54 -2.35
C PHE A 97 0.34 18.41 -3.29
N ASN A 98 1.44 18.94 -2.78
CA ASN A 98 2.42 19.68 -3.56
C ASN A 98 3.77 18.93 -3.55
N PRO A 99 4.15 18.26 -4.67
CA PRO A 99 5.43 17.57 -4.79
C PRO A 99 6.67 18.45 -4.57
N LEU A 100 6.53 19.79 -4.63
CA LEU A 100 7.61 20.75 -4.52
C LEU A 100 7.70 21.41 -3.13
N GLU A 101 6.76 21.15 -2.21
CA GLU A 101 6.61 21.91 -0.96
C GLU A 101 7.84 21.81 -0.04
N ARG A 102 8.40 20.61 0.12
CA ARG A 102 9.54 20.35 1.01
C ARG A 102 10.72 19.70 0.29
N VAL A 103 11.08 20.29 -0.84
CA VAL A 103 12.21 19.82 -1.66
C VAL A 103 13.35 20.83 -1.59
N GLY A 104 14.55 20.34 -1.24
CA GLY A 104 15.79 21.13 -1.26
C GLY A 104 16.05 21.71 -2.64
N ASP A 105 16.60 22.93 -2.71
CA ASP A 105 16.78 23.68 -3.95
C ASP A 105 17.54 22.88 -5.01
N GLU A 106 18.53 22.11 -4.59
CA GLU A 106 19.34 21.23 -5.42
C GLU A 106 18.54 20.08 -6.06
N TYR A 107 17.39 19.69 -5.52
CA TYR A 107 16.56 18.60 -6.04
C TYR A 107 15.33 19.08 -6.81
N ARG A 108 14.95 20.36 -6.69
CA ARG A 108 13.75 20.92 -7.32
C ARG A 108 13.70 20.68 -8.82
N HIS A 109 14.83 20.83 -9.51
CA HIS A 109 14.93 20.61 -10.95
C HIS A 109 14.67 19.14 -11.34
N ILE A 110 15.12 18.18 -10.53
CA ILE A 110 14.90 16.75 -10.75
C ILE A 110 13.41 16.42 -10.59
N ILE A 111 12.79 16.92 -9.51
CA ILE A 111 11.36 16.70 -9.26
C ILE A 111 10.50 17.34 -10.36
N ALA A 112 10.82 18.57 -10.76
CA ALA A 112 10.14 19.25 -11.87
C ALA A 112 10.27 18.47 -13.18
N SER A 113 11.47 17.98 -13.51
CA SER A 113 11.69 17.14 -14.70
C SER A 113 10.90 15.82 -14.62
N GLY A 114 10.79 15.21 -13.44
CA GLY A 114 10.00 14.01 -13.22
C GLY A 114 8.51 14.27 -13.45
N LEU A 115 7.98 15.38 -12.92
CA LEU A 115 6.60 15.81 -13.13
C LEU A 115 6.30 16.05 -14.61
N MET A 116 7.20 16.72 -15.32
CA MET A 116 7.10 16.89 -16.77
C MET A 116 7.07 15.55 -17.51
N GLY A 117 7.87 14.57 -17.06
CA GLY A 117 7.85 13.21 -17.60
C GLY A 117 6.52 12.49 -17.39
N VAL A 118 5.86 12.68 -16.25
CA VAL A 118 4.52 12.16 -15.99
C VAL A 118 3.50 12.82 -16.91
N PHE A 119 3.50 14.16 -17.01
CA PHE A 119 2.57 14.87 -17.89
C PHE A 119 2.71 14.48 -19.36
N LYS A 120 3.95 14.29 -19.85
CA LYS A 120 4.18 13.81 -21.21
C LYS A 120 3.61 12.41 -21.47
N LYS A 121 3.62 11.53 -20.46
CA LYS A 121 3.03 10.18 -20.57
C LYS A 121 1.51 10.20 -20.56
N ILE A 122 0.90 11.11 -19.80
CA ILE A 122 -0.56 11.25 -19.70
C ILE A 122 -1.11 11.94 -20.95
N TRP A 123 -0.43 12.97 -21.45
CA TRP A 123 -0.85 13.76 -22.62
C TRP A 123 0.20 13.73 -23.74
N PRO A 124 0.41 12.60 -24.40
CA PRO A 124 1.42 12.49 -25.46
C PRO A 124 1.19 13.50 -26.61
N ASP A 125 -0.07 13.79 -26.92
CA ASP A 125 -0.47 14.61 -28.08
C ASP A 125 -0.30 16.13 -27.87
N VAL A 126 -0.18 16.59 -26.62
CA VAL A 126 -0.06 18.03 -26.30
C VAL A 126 1.38 18.55 -26.49
N TRP A 127 2.34 17.63 -26.57
CA TRP A 127 3.78 17.92 -26.62
C TRP A 127 4.45 17.44 -27.91
N SER A 128 3.65 17.25 -28.96
CA SER A 128 4.07 16.89 -30.32
C SER A 128 4.21 18.13 -31.20
#